data_AF-A0A916TRF2-F1
#
_entry.id   AF-A0A916TRF2-F1
#
_cell.length_a   1.000
_cell.length_b   1.000
_cell.length_c   1.000
_cell.angle_alpha   90.00
_cell.angle_beta   90.00
_cell.angle_gamma   90.00
#
_symmetry.space_group_name_H-M   'P 1'
#
loop_
_entity.id
_entity.type
_entity.pdbx_description
1 polymer ?
#
loop_
_entity_poly.entity_id
_entity_poly.type
_entity_poly.pdbx_seq_one_letter_code
_entity_poly.pdbx_strand_id
1 'polypeptide(L)'
;MAKISGLPPLDAGDVNGTEMVLVLKNGQTWGCAIADAIGPAAQPFVDAAALSAGFAEAFSGPVHASVAAGEAAIQSGLVFRVDNGDGTLSPHLRTSDGSIPLEPLATTGHLGSAQGAGSVGVKRPEANAVKQTTFDILTRVIRPSPLSFNGKGDGATDDTGPILDCIEKTGRLFLPKGTWLCDSEVLTTALEAVGNVTLVGEGQDSILAFTDGGLNLRGRAFRYGTLRDIHLRALGSDQILLNLIALNDNDWPVRWVIDNIRCSSSSLPSANNTGIAIGGGWIGSIINPIVQGLGKGIHIYPTALASPAVAFNGLNIVGGEIQGNVTGVDMASPLNVNFFGTAIEGNRGSGALIRSGSRSVSFYGCYFETNGIDTPASSNDIRLEVSGALDTLYSVLVDSGCTFLRGDTGAPTAIWANKCQELLVEEGAVFNGYTNRLEINEIAATTVTGAFRARSSGANIPVVNNSNSFGDPKSLVSQIGSPAMPDAATTTSGEIYLVLSSQAAKLGSITINFTADAAGAVIFRVEPFDVATGVALATFNVNVAAVVGRNIATSIFNFDSRSMRGKTTAVRVARLGASDVNAGSTTLSSIELRWNA
;
A
#
# COMPACT_ATOMS: atom_id res chain seq x y z
N MET A 1 2.50 -13.01 33.67
CA MET A 1 1.41 -12.04 33.83
C MET A 1 0.81 -11.77 32.47
N ALA A 2 -0.51 -11.87 32.33
CA ALA A 2 -1.18 -11.42 31.11
C ALA A 2 -0.88 -9.92 30.93
N LYS A 3 -0.48 -9.52 29.73
CA LYS A 3 -0.35 -8.09 29.41
C LYS A 3 -1.75 -7.49 29.45
N ILE A 4 -1.90 -6.23 29.89
CA ILE A 4 -3.18 -5.50 29.88
C ILE A 4 -3.86 -5.58 28.50
N SER A 5 -3.07 -5.62 27.42
CA SER A 5 -3.54 -5.78 26.04
C SER A 5 -4.16 -7.15 25.71
N GLY A 6 -4.08 -8.13 26.61
CA GLY A 6 -4.63 -9.48 26.44
C GLY A 6 -5.84 -9.77 27.32
N LEU A 7 -6.32 -8.78 28.07
CA LEU A 7 -7.59 -8.90 28.80
C LEU A 7 -8.75 -8.67 27.82
N PRO A 8 -9.83 -9.47 27.89
CA PRO A 8 -11.02 -9.20 27.09
C PRO A 8 -11.56 -7.80 27.44
N PRO A 9 -12.06 -7.06 26.44
CA PRO A 9 -12.73 -5.79 26.71
C PRO A 9 -13.90 -6.01 27.66
N LEU A 10 -14.10 -5.10 28.60
CA LEU A 10 -15.25 -5.16 29.51
C LEU A 10 -16.53 -4.96 28.68
N ASP A 11 -17.49 -5.87 28.83
CA ASP A 11 -18.82 -5.67 28.26
C ASP A 11 -19.50 -4.50 28.97
N ALA A 12 -20.09 -3.59 28.19
CA ALA A 12 -20.67 -2.35 28.71
C ALA A 12 -21.81 -2.59 29.72
N GLY A 13 -22.47 -3.75 29.66
CA GLY A 13 -23.52 -4.16 30.60
C GLY A 13 -23.00 -4.63 31.96
N ASP A 14 -21.72 -4.97 32.06
CA ASP A 14 -21.10 -5.48 33.29
C ASP A 14 -20.40 -4.37 34.09
N VAL A 15 -20.31 -3.16 33.54
CA VAL A 15 -19.72 -1.99 34.20
C VAL A 15 -20.72 -1.45 35.24
N ASN A 16 -20.39 -1.59 36.53
CA ASN A 16 -21.21 -1.13 37.65
C ASN A 16 -20.50 -0.10 38.55
N GLY A 17 -19.30 0.34 38.18
CA GLY A 17 -18.52 1.36 38.88
C GLY A 17 -17.59 0.80 39.98
N THR A 18 -17.70 -0.49 40.31
CA THR A 18 -16.79 -1.17 41.25
C THR A 18 -15.51 -1.66 40.59
N GLU A 19 -15.39 -1.51 39.27
CA GLU A 19 -14.19 -1.91 38.53
C GLU A 19 -12.99 -1.11 39.01
N MET A 20 -11.84 -1.77 39.12
CA MET A 20 -10.61 -1.15 39.58
C MET A 20 -9.83 -0.58 38.39
N VAL A 21 -9.57 0.72 38.43
CA VAL A 21 -8.64 1.39 37.53
C VAL A 21 -7.30 1.64 38.22
N LEU A 22 -6.24 1.59 37.41
CA LEU A 22 -4.90 1.96 37.87
C LEU A 22 -4.78 3.48 37.86
N VAL A 23 -4.44 4.05 39.00
CA VAL A 23 -4.20 5.48 39.16
C VAL A 23 -2.74 5.69 39.53
N LEU A 24 -2.08 6.62 38.86
CA LEU A 24 -0.71 7.01 39.18
C LEU A 24 -0.74 8.26 40.07
N LYS A 25 -0.25 8.14 41.30
CA LYS A 25 -0.13 9.28 42.23
C LYS A 25 1.28 9.32 42.79
N ASN A 26 1.97 10.44 42.57
CA ASN A 26 3.35 10.66 43.01
C ASN A 26 4.33 9.56 42.53
N GLY A 27 4.17 9.09 41.29
CA GLY A 27 5.02 8.05 40.71
C GLY A 27 4.75 6.63 41.23
N GLN A 28 3.74 6.43 42.08
CA GLN A 28 3.30 5.13 42.55
C GLN A 28 1.95 4.75 41.93
N THR A 29 1.77 3.46 41.65
CA THR A 29 0.53 2.91 41.09
C THR A 29 -0.38 2.42 42.20
N TRP A 30 -1.64 2.83 42.16
CA TRP A 30 -2.69 2.45 43.10
C TRP A 30 -3.86 1.86 42.33
N GLY A 31 -4.60 0.94 42.93
CA GLY A 31 -5.92 0.57 42.45
C GLY A 31 -6.97 1.48 43.09
N CYS A 32 -7.89 2.01 42.29
CA CYS A 32 -9.04 2.77 42.76
C CYS A 32 -10.29 2.25 42.05
N ALA A 33 -11.42 2.12 42.75
CA ALA A 33 -12.67 1.88 42.06
C ALA A 33 -13.00 3.07 41.15
N ILE A 34 -13.54 2.81 39.96
CA ILE A 34 -13.90 3.87 39.00
C ILE A 34 -14.85 4.87 39.66
N ALA A 35 -15.84 4.39 40.40
CA ALA A 35 -16.79 5.24 41.12
C ALA A 35 -16.11 6.16 42.14
N ASP A 36 -15.07 5.69 42.83
CA ASP A 36 -14.35 6.47 43.85
C ASP A 36 -13.43 7.53 43.22
N ALA A 37 -12.93 7.28 42.00
CA ALA A 37 -12.14 8.26 41.26
C ALA A 37 -13.03 9.33 40.60
N ILE A 38 -14.15 8.92 40.02
CA ILE A 38 -15.05 9.79 39.24
C ILE A 38 -16.03 10.53 40.15
N GLY A 39 -16.57 9.88 41.18
CA GLY A 39 -17.59 10.42 42.09
C GLY A 39 -17.22 11.80 42.65
N PRO A 40 -16.04 11.97 43.28
CA PRO A 40 -15.60 13.27 43.79
C PRO A 40 -15.42 14.34 42.71
N ALA A 41 -15.02 13.95 41.49
CA ALA A 41 -14.85 14.89 40.37
C ALA A 41 -16.21 15.29 39.74
N ALA A 42 -17.19 14.38 39.77
CA ALA A 42 -18.54 14.59 39.26
C ALA A 42 -19.45 15.32 40.28
N GLN A 43 -19.19 15.17 41.58
CA GLN A 43 -20.03 15.69 42.66
C GLN A 43 -20.35 17.20 42.55
N PRO A 44 -19.39 18.09 42.23
CA PRO A 44 -19.70 19.52 42.08
C PRO A 44 -20.71 19.81 40.96
N PHE A 45 -20.74 18.99 39.92
CA PHE A 45 -21.69 19.13 38.81
C PHE A 45 -23.07 18.57 39.19
N VAL A 46 -23.11 17.46 39.95
CA VAL A 46 -24.35 16.92 40.52
C VAL A 46 -24.97 17.95 41.48
N ASP A 47 -24.16 18.55 42.36
CA ASP A 47 -24.61 19.57 43.31
C ASP A 47 -25.08 20.84 42.59
N ALA A 48 -24.35 21.29 41.56
CA ALA A 48 -24.74 22.45 40.76
C ALA A 48 -26.04 22.19 39.97
N ALA A 49 -26.23 20.97 39.44
CA ALA A 49 -27.46 20.57 38.76
C ALA A 49 -28.65 20.50 39.74
N ALA A 50 -28.46 19.90 40.92
CA ALA A 50 -29.47 19.85 41.97
C ALA A 50 -29.85 21.25 42.48
N LEU A 51 -28.87 22.13 42.67
CA LEU A 51 -29.10 23.52 43.07
C LEU A 51 -29.83 24.31 41.98
N SER A 52 -29.43 24.16 40.72
CA SER A 52 -30.04 24.86 39.58
C SER A 52 -31.48 24.39 39.36
N ALA A 53 -31.73 23.09 39.46
CA ALA A 53 -33.05 22.51 39.37
C ALA A 53 -33.92 22.92 40.58
N GLY A 54 -33.40 22.87 41.80
CA GLY A 54 -34.12 23.33 43.00
C GLY A 54 -34.45 24.83 42.94
N PHE A 55 -33.55 25.66 42.44
CA PHE A 55 -33.81 27.09 42.21
C PHE A 55 -34.87 27.32 41.14
N ALA A 56 -34.79 26.62 40.01
CA ALA A 56 -35.79 26.70 38.94
C ALA A 56 -37.16 26.19 39.41
N GLU A 57 -37.20 25.13 40.20
CA GLU A 57 -38.42 24.56 40.79
C GLU A 57 -39.02 25.48 41.87
N ALA A 58 -38.22 26.23 42.61
CA ALA A 58 -38.71 27.20 43.59
C ALA A 58 -39.28 28.48 42.94
N PHE A 59 -38.76 28.88 41.79
CA PHE A 59 -39.14 30.13 41.11
C PHE A 59 -40.34 29.98 40.15
N SER A 60 -40.81 28.75 39.91
CA SER A 60 -41.83 28.42 38.88
C SER A 60 -43.23 28.12 39.45
N GLY A 61 -43.46 28.39 40.73
CA GLY A 61 -44.79 28.26 41.37
C GLY A 61 -45.20 26.81 41.69
N PRO A 62 -46.37 26.58 42.32
CA PRO A 62 -46.80 25.25 42.78
C PRO A 62 -47.10 24.29 41.62
N VAL A 63 -46.93 22.98 41.87
CA VAL A 63 -47.23 21.90 40.90
C VAL A 63 -48.67 21.43 41.08
N HIS A 64 -49.39 21.27 39.97
CA HIS A 64 -50.76 20.80 39.91
C HIS A 64 -50.89 19.62 38.94
N ALA A 65 -51.89 18.75 39.17
CA ALA A 65 -52.12 17.56 38.36
C ALA A 65 -52.67 17.86 36.95
N SER A 66 -53.14 19.09 36.70
CA SER A 66 -53.65 19.53 35.39
C SER A 66 -53.66 21.05 35.28
N VAL A 67 -53.75 21.57 34.06
CA VAL A 67 -53.89 23.01 33.79
C VAL A 67 -55.13 23.57 34.50
N ALA A 68 -56.27 22.87 34.42
CA ALA A 68 -57.51 23.29 35.06
C ALA A 68 -57.39 23.39 36.60
N ALA A 69 -56.67 22.47 37.23
CA ALA A 69 -56.42 22.50 38.68
C ALA A 69 -55.53 23.68 39.08
N GLY A 70 -54.52 24.01 38.28
CA GLY A 70 -53.69 25.20 38.50
C GLY A 70 -54.43 26.51 38.24
N GLU A 71 -55.25 26.56 37.20
CA GLU A 71 -56.09 27.72 36.86
C GLU A 71 -57.08 28.10 37.95
N ALA A 72 -57.63 27.10 38.64
CA ALA A 72 -58.55 27.29 39.75
C ALA A 72 -57.84 27.74 41.03
N ALA A 73 -56.58 27.37 41.23
CA ALA A 73 -55.83 27.61 42.46
C ALA A 73 -55.00 28.91 42.44
N ILE A 74 -54.71 29.44 41.25
CA ILE A 74 -53.68 30.47 41.06
C ILE A 74 -54.29 31.74 40.47
N GLN A 75 -53.90 32.89 41.02
CA GLN A 75 -54.35 34.20 40.54
C GLN A 75 -53.65 34.58 39.23
N SER A 76 -54.34 35.38 38.40
CA SER A 76 -53.76 35.94 37.18
C SER A 76 -52.49 36.73 37.49
N GLY A 77 -51.44 36.54 36.67
CA GLY A 77 -50.12 37.14 36.82
C GLY A 77 -49.10 36.24 37.52
N LEU A 78 -49.50 35.06 38.02
CA LEU A 78 -48.61 34.10 38.68
C LEU A 78 -48.37 32.85 37.81
N VAL A 79 -47.21 32.24 37.99
CA VAL A 79 -46.82 30.99 37.30
C VAL A 79 -47.19 29.80 38.17
N PHE A 80 -47.62 28.71 37.54
CA PHE A 80 -47.78 27.39 38.16
C PHE A 80 -47.29 26.30 37.21
N ARG A 81 -47.14 25.07 37.70
CA ARG A 81 -46.61 23.94 36.92
C ARG A 81 -47.62 22.82 36.79
N VAL A 82 -47.57 22.11 35.67
CA VAL A 82 -48.31 20.87 35.45
C VAL A 82 -47.33 19.73 35.25
N ASP A 83 -47.55 18.63 35.97
CA ASP A 83 -46.78 17.40 35.80
C ASP A 83 -47.22 16.67 34.52
N ASN A 84 -46.26 16.43 33.62
CA ASN A 84 -46.50 15.75 32.35
C ASN A 84 -46.50 14.20 32.48
N GLY A 85 -46.17 13.66 33.66
CA GLY A 85 -46.13 12.22 33.92
C GLY A 85 -44.89 11.51 33.36
N ASP A 86 -43.99 12.23 32.71
CA ASP A 86 -42.70 11.76 32.17
C ASP A 86 -41.49 12.30 32.97
N GLY A 87 -41.77 12.90 34.13
CA GLY A 87 -40.75 13.56 34.95
C GLY A 87 -40.39 14.97 34.49
N THR A 88 -41.06 15.56 33.50
CA THR A 88 -40.94 16.98 33.15
C THR A 88 -42.11 17.80 33.70
N LEU A 89 -41.87 19.09 33.94
CA LEU A 89 -42.92 20.03 34.39
C LEU A 89 -43.13 21.09 33.31
N SER A 90 -44.38 21.30 32.92
CA SER A 90 -44.80 22.39 32.02
C SER A 90 -45.21 23.61 32.86
N PRO A 91 -44.43 24.69 32.88
CA PRO A 91 -44.85 25.93 33.53
C PRO A 91 -45.94 26.63 32.70
N HIS A 92 -46.87 27.26 33.39
CA HIS A 92 -47.97 28.01 32.81
C HIS A 92 -48.09 29.37 33.51
N LEU A 93 -48.18 30.45 32.75
CA LEU A 93 -48.54 31.76 33.28
C LEU A 93 -50.06 31.91 33.28
N ARG A 94 -50.66 32.10 34.46
CA ARG A 94 -52.10 32.39 34.57
C ARG A 94 -52.37 33.81 34.07
N THR A 95 -53.31 33.98 33.14
CA THR A 95 -53.81 35.28 32.66
C THR A 95 -55.28 35.47 33.07
N SER A 96 -55.96 36.56 32.65
CA SER A 96 -57.40 36.70 32.88
C SER A 96 -58.23 35.69 32.07
N ASP A 97 -57.70 35.24 30.93
CA ASP A 97 -58.46 34.52 29.90
C ASP A 97 -58.12 33.01 29.84
N GLY A 98 -57.25 32.54 30.74
CA GLY A 98 -56.80 31.15 30.82
C GLY A 98 -55.35 31.09 31.28
N SER A 99 -54.62 30.05 30.89
CA SER A 99 -53.17 29.94 31.13
C SER A 99 -52.41 29.72 29.84
N ILE A 100 -51.26 30.39 29.74
CA ILE A 100 -50.37 30.29 28.58
C ILE A 100 -49.19 29.39 28.97
N PRO A 101 -48.87 28.33 28.20
CA PRO A 101 -47.69 27.51 28.46
C PRO A 101 -46.42 28.36 28.29
N LEU A 102 -45.49 28.21 29.22
CA LEU A 102 -44.12 28.71 29.15
C LEU A 102 -43.19 27.53 28.79
N GLU A 103 -41.93 27.81 28.42
CA GLU A 103 -41.00 26.73 28.05
C GLU A 103 -40.79 25.73 29.21
N PRO A 104 -40.86 24.41 28.95
CA PRO A 104 -40.75 23.38 29.97
C PRO A 104 -39.41 23.41 30.70
N LEU A 105 -39.46 23.23 32.02
CA LEU A 105 -38.27 23.14 32.86
C LEU A 105 -37.90 21.67 33.05
N ALA A 106 -36.63 21.32 32.83
CA ALA A 106 -36.10 20.01 33.20
C ALA A 106 -36.08 19.89 34.73
N THR A 107 -36.71 18.84 35.27
CA THR A 107 -36.72 18.58 36.72
C THR A 107 -35.42 17.93 37.18
N THR A 108 -35.18 17.95 38.49
CA THR A 108 -34.14 17.12 39.13
C THR A 108 -34.22 15.64 38.74
N GLY A 109 -35.43 15.07 38.69
CA GLY A 109 -35.65 13.67 38.30
C GLY A 109 -35.31 13.39 36.83
N HIS A 110 -35.65 14.31 35.93
CA HIS A 110 -35.27 14.20 34.53
C HIS A 110 -33.75 14.30 34.36
N LEU A 111 -33.11 15.31 34.96
CA LEU A 111 -31.65 15.49 34.91
C LEU A 111 -30.86 14.33 35.56
N GLY A 112 -31.44 13.65 36.55
CA GLY A 112 -30.88 12.45 37.18
C GLY A 112 -31.10 11.15 36.39
N SER A 113 -31.90 11.16 35.34
CA SER A 113 -32.11 10.02 34.45
C SER A 113 -31.01 9.92 33.38
N ALA A 114 -30.79 8.74 32.81
CA ALA A 114 -29.82 8.57 31.71
C ALA A 114 -30.13 9.49 30.50
N GLN A 115 -31.42 9.74 30.23
CA GLN A 115 -31.87 10.59 29.13
C GLN A 115 -31.62 12.08 29.42
N GLY A 116 -31.91 12.56 30.64
CA GLY A 116 -31.68 13.95 31.00
C GLY A 116 -30.22 14.28 31.30
N ALA A 117 -29.41 13.32 31.78
CA ALA A 117 -27.97 13.48 31.93
C ALA A 117 -27.28 13.79 30.58
N GLY A 118 -27.77 13.18 29.49
CA GLY A 118 -27.33 13.49 28.12
C GLY A 118 -27.68 14.89 27.64
N SER A 119 -28.59 15.59 28.33
CA SER A 119 -29.07 16.93 27.98
C SER A 119 -28.45 18.05 28.83
N VAL A 120 -27.54 17.72 29.76
CA VAL A 120 -26.84 18.71 30.60
C VAL A 120 -25.81 19.47 29.77
N GLY A 121 -26.13 20.72 29.45
CA GLY A 121 -25.24 21.65 28.77
C GLY A 121 -24.11 22.18 29.65
N VAL A 122 -22.92 22.36 29.10
CA VAL A 122 -21.79 22.99 29.79
C VAL A 122 -21.66 24.45 29.35
N LYS A 123 -21.58 25.36 30.31
CA LYS A 123 -21.31 26.78 30.03
C LYS A 123 -19.84 26.96 29.64
N ARG A 124 -19.61 27.38 28.41
CA ARG A 124 -18.26 27.72 27.92
C ARG A 124 -17.90 29.17 28.29
N PRO A 125 -16.61 29.48 28.53
CA PRO A 125 -16.16 30.81 28.94
C PRO A 125 -16.14 31.84 27.80
N GLU A 126 -16.28 31.40 26.55
CA GLU A 126 -16.23 32.26 25.35
C GLU A 126 -17.58 32.96 25.12
N ALA A 127 -17.54 34.22 24.69
CA ALA A 127 -18.74 34.94 24.25
C ALA A 127 -19.32 34.26 22.99
N ASN A 128 -20.65 34.07 22.95
CA ASN A 128 -21.39 33.43 21.86
C ASN A 128 -21.10 31.93 21.62
N ALA A 129 -20.56 31.22 22.62
CA ALA A 129 -20.38 29.78 22.50
C ALA A 129 -21.72 29.05 22.31
N VAL A 130 -21.79 28.18 21.31
CA VAL A 130 -22.91 27.26 21.08
C VAL A 130 -23.06 26.36 22.31
N LYS A 131 -24.30 26.15 22.78
CA LYS A 131 -24.59 25.22 23.88
C LYS A 131 -24.16 23.81 23.47
N GLN A 132 -23.33 23.16 24.27
CA GLN A 132 -22.84 21.79 24.05
C GLN A 132 -23.10 20.95 25.30
N THR A 133 -23.43 19.68 25.14
CA THR A 133 -23.62 18.75 26.26
C THR A 133 -22.29 18.25 26.81
N THR A 134 -22.29 17.70 28.03
CA THR A 134 -21.09 17.05 28.60
C THR A 134 -20.61 15.89 27.71
N PHE A 135 -21.54 15.17 27.07
CA PHE A 135 -21.25 14.11 26.11
C PHE A 135 -20.54 14.65 24.85
N ASP A 136 -20.97 15.80 24.32
CA ASP A 136 -20.30 16.46 23.18
C ASP A 136 -18.84 16.85 23.50
N ILE A 137 -18.57 17.21 24.76
CA ILE A 137 -17.21 17.54 25.21
C ILE A 137 -16.37 16.28 25.36
N LEU A 138 -16.90 15.23 26.00
CA LEU A 138 -16.18 13.97 26.19
C LEU A 138 -15.85 13.30 24.86
N THR A 139 -16.80 13.28 23.92
CA THR A 139 -16.56 12.77 22.56
C THR A 139 -15.50 13.60 21.84
N ARG A 140 -15.52 14.93 21.96
CA ARG A 140 -14.48 15.81 21.38
C ARG A 140 -13.09 15.60 21.99
N VAL A 141 -12.99 15.23 23.27
CA VAL A 141 -11.70 14.96 23.94
C VAL A 141 -11.17 13.55 23.62
N ILE A 142 -12.04 12.55 23.51
CA ILE A 142 -11.64 11.14 23.35
C ILE A 142 -11.53 10.76 21.86
N ARG A 143 -12.40 11.29 20.99
CA ARG A 143 -12.47 11.06 19.54
C ARG A 143 -12.82 12.36 18.81
N PRO A 144 -11.88 13.31 18.71
CA PRO A 144 -12.13 14.59 18.05
C PRO A 144 -12.52 14.37 16.59
N SER A 145 -13.73 14.80 16.23
CA SER A 145 -14.34 14.59 14.92
C SER A 145 -14.83 15.91 14.35
N PRO A 146 -14.84 16.11 13.01
CA PRO A 146 -15.43 17.29 12.39
C PRO A 146 -16.90 17.51 12.76
N LEU A 147 -17.65 16.46 13.14
CA LEU A 147 -19.03 16.58 13.62
C LEU A 147 -19.13 17.49 14.86
N SER A 148 -18.15 17.41 15.76
CA SER A 148 -18.07 18.28 16.95
C SER A 148 -17.80 19.76 16.61
N PHE A 149 -17.52 20.04 15.33
CA PHE A 149 -17.23 21.36 14.75
C PHE A 149 -18.20 21.72 13.62
N ASN A 150 -19.41 21.14 13.63
CA ASN A 150 -20.48 21.37 12.67
C ASN A 150 -20.26 20.81 11.25
N GLY A 151 -19.28 19.93 11.05
CA GLY A 151 -19.13 19.18 9.80
C GLY A 151 -20.34 18.27 9.53
N LYS A 152 -20.58 17.97 8.25
CA LYS A 152 -21.75 17.23 7.78
C LYS A 152 -21.41 15.84 7.26
N GLY A 153 -20.29 15.67 6.55
CA GLY A 153 -19.90 14.38 5.99
C GLY A 153 -20.89 13.83 4.95
N ASP A 154 -21.66 14.71 4.31
CA ASP A 154 -22.74 14.36 3.38
C ASP A 154 -22.29 14.31 1.89
N GLY A 155 -21.03 14.64 1.62
CA GLY A 155 -20.43 14.68 0.29
C GLY A 155 -20.86 15.88 -0.58
N ALA A 156 -21.64 16.81 -0.03
CA ALA A 156 -22.16 17.98 -0.73
C ALA A 156 -21.75 19.29 -0.05
N THR A 157 -21.72 19.31 1.28
CA THR A 157 -21.29 20.45 2.09
C THR A 157 -19.77 20.50 2.14
N ASP A 158 -19.20 21.69 1.94
CA ASP A 158 -17.77 21.93 2.18
C ASP A 158 -17.47 21.85 3.69
N ASP A 159 -16.77 20.78 4.07
CA ASP A 159 -16.41 20.45 5.45
C ASP A 159 -14.99 20.92 5.81
N THR A 160 -14.34 21.72 4.96
CA THR A 160 -12.98 22.24 5.17
C THR A 160 -12.84 22.91 6.53
N GLY A 161 -13.69 23.89 6.84
CA GLY A 161 -13.65 24.62 8.11
C GLY A 161 -13.72 23.70 9.35
N PRO A 162 -14.77 22.85 9.47
CA PRO A 162 -14.90 21.88 10.56
C PRO A 162 -13.72 20.91 10.71
N ILE A 163 -13.12 20.44 9.61
CA ILE A 163 -11.96 19.55 9.63
C ILE A 163 -10.73 20.27 10.19
N LEU A 164 -10.47 21.49 9.73
CA LEU A 164 -9.35 22.32 10.20
C LEU A 164 -9.47 22.61 11.69
N ASP A 165 -10.66 23.04 12.11
CA ASP A 165 -10.99 23.33 13.50
C ASP A 165 -10.71 22.12 14.40
N CYS A 166 -10.99 20.91 13.91
CA CYS A 166 -10.68 19.67 14.60
C CYS A 166 -9.18 19.42 14.73
N ILE A 167 -8.44 19.53 13.62
CA ILE A 167 -6.99 19.30 13.56
C ILE A 167 -6.24 20.32 14.42
N GLU A 168 -6.51 21.62 14.24
CA GLU A 168 -5.79 22.70 14.92
C GLU A 168 -6.01 22.69 16.44
N LYS A 169 -7.23 22.36 16.90
CA LYS A 169 -7.56 22.40 18.33
C LYS A 169 -7.15 21.13 19.08
N THR A 170 -6.90 20.02 18.38
CA THR A 170 -6.73 18.71 19.03
C THR A 170 -5.50 17.94 18.59
N GLY A 171 -4.87 18.33 17.48
CA GLY A 171 -3.75 17.60 16.85
C GLY A 171 -4.14 16.24 16.28
N ARG A 172 -5.43 15.91 16.25
CA ARG A 172 -5.96 14.60 15.87
C ARG A 172 -7.23 14.79 15.04
N LEU A 173 -7.44 13.88 14.11
CA LEU A 173 -8.67 13.82 13.33
C LEU A 173 -9.18 12.39 13.34
N PHE A 174 -10.27 12.16 14.05
CA PHE A 174 -11.08 10.97 13.89
C PHE A 174 -12.17 11.27 12.87
N LEU A 175 -12.16 10.58 11.74
CA LEU A 175 -13.06 10.82 10.63
C LEU A 175 -14.18 9.76 10.63
N PRO A 176 -15.41 10.08 11.09
CA PRO A 176 -16.51 9.14 11.06
C PRO A 176 -16.86 8.74 9.63
N LYS A 177 -17.63 7.66 9.49
CA LYS A 177 -18.20 7.27 8.20
C LYS A 177 -18.95 8.44 7.57
N GLY A 178 -18.70 8.69 6.28
CA GLY A 178 -19.24 9.83 5.56
C GLY A 178 -18.33 10.26 4.42
N THR A 179 -18.82 11.13 3.56
CA THR A 179 -18.01 11.80 2.54
C THR A 179 -17.79 13.24 2.95
N TRP A 180 -16.54 13.58 3.19
CA TRP A 180 -16.13 14.87 3.72
C TRP A 180 -15.45 15.65 2.59
N LEU A 181 -16.18 16.62 2.04
CA LEU A 181 -15.65 17.46 0.97
C LEU A 181 -14.66 18.45 1.59
N CYS A 182 -13.44 18.51 1.07
CA CYS A 182 -12.38 19.34 1.63
C CYS A 182 -11.54 20.00 0.54
N ASP A 183 -11.14 21.24 0.80
CA ASP A 183 -10.10 21.95 0.08
C ASP A 183 -8.72 21.41 0.50
N SER A 184 -7.91 21.07 -0.50
CA SER A 184 -6.62 20.41 -0.29
C SER A 184 -5.52 21.34 0.22
N GLU A 185 -5.51 22.60 -0.23
CA GLU A 185 -4.47 23.58 0.10
C GLU A 185 -4.60 24.03 1.55
N VAL A 186 -5.83 24.30 1.99
CA VAL A 186 -6.07 24.75 3.36
C VAL A 186 -5.75 23.63 4.36
N LEU A 187 -6.14 22.38 4.07
CA LEU A 187 -5.83 21.23 4.91
C LEU A 187 -4.31 21.02 5.05
N THR A 188 -3.57 21.13 3.95
CA THR A 188 -2.10 21.02 3.95
C THR A 188 -1.46 22.03 4.90
N THR A 189 -1.89 23.28 4.83
CA THR A 189 -1.35 24.36 5.66
C THR A 189 -1.57 24.11 7.15
N ALA A 190 -2.75 23.62 7.54
CA ALA A 190 -3.04 23.30 8.94
C ALA A 190 -2.22 22.12 9.45
N LEU A 191 -2.04 21.07 8.63
CA LEU A 191 -1.20 19.92 9.01
C LEU A 191 0.25 20.34 9.24
N GLU A 192 0.77 21.26 8.40
CA GLU A 192 2.10 21.84 8.55
C GLU A 192 2.25 22.66 9.83
N ALA A 193 1.24 23.45 10.19
CA ALA A 193 1.25 24.27 11.38
C ALA A 193 1.21 23.45 12.69
N VAL A 194 0.40 22.39 12.72
CA VAL A 194 0.20 21.58 13.93
C VAL A 194 1.37 20.64 14.20
N GLY A 195 1.82 19.90 13.18
CA GLY A 195 2.85 18.88 13.31
C GLY A 195 2.43 17.61 14.08
N ASN A 196 2.96 16.46 13.69
CA ASN A 196 2.68 15.12 14.25
C ASN A 196 1.18 14.78 14.32
N VAL A 197 0.45 15.04 13.23
CA VAL A 197 -1.00 14.81 13.19
C VAL A 197 -1.31 13.32 13.06
N THR A 198 -2.34 12.87 13.79
CA THR A 198 -2.92 11.53 13.66
C THR A 198 -4.28 11.63 12.98
N LEU A 199 -4.42 11.01 11.81
CA LEU A 199 -5.65 10.95 11.03
C LEU A 199 -6.12 9.49 10.98
N VAL A 200 -7.29 9.23 11.54
CA VAL A 200 -7.86 7.87 11.63
C VAL A 200 -9.32 7.90 11.21
N GLY A 201 -9.69 7.06 10.26
CA GLY A 201 -11.10 6.86 9.88
C GLY A 201 -11.72 5.63 10.54
N GLU A 202 -12.98 5.39 10.24
CA GLU A 202 -13.75 4.20 10.64
C GLU A 202 -13.76 3.14 9.53
N GLY A 203 -12.73 3.15 8.68
CA GLY A 203 -12.56 2.26 7.53
C GLY A 203 -12.82 2.96 6.20
N GLN A 204 -13.10 2.16 5.18
CA GLN A 204 -13.22 2.61 3.79
C GLN A 204 -14.44 3.51 3.51
N ASP A 205 -15.35 3.62 4.48
CA ASP A 205 -16.52 4.51 4.41
C ASP A 205 -16.20 5.93 4.93
N SER A 206 -15.02 6.16 5.51
CA SER A 206 -14.56 7.48 5.95
C SER A 206 -13.77 8.15 4.82
N ILE A 207 -14.48 8.92 4.00
CA ILE A 207 -13.96 9.41 2.72
C ILE A 207 -13.59 10.89 2.84
N LEU A 208 -12.32 11.23 2.63
CA LEU A 208 -11.91 12.61 2.31
C LEU A 208 -11.98 12.78 0.79
N ALA A 209 -12.88 13.62 0.32
CA ALA A 209 -13.09 13.88 -1.10
C ALA A 209 -12.56 15.26 -1.48
N PHE A 210 -11.81 15.33 -2.58
CA PHE A 210 -11.14 16.53 -3.02
C PHE A 210 -11.58 16.91 -4.43
N THR A 211 -11.89 18.19 -4.67
CA THR A 211 -12.13 18.73 -6.03
C THR A 211 -10.85 19.08 -6.77
N ASP A 212 -9.81 19.46 -6.03
CA ASP A 212 -8.45 19.71 -6.48
C ASP A 212 -7.42 19.12 -5.50
N GLY A 213 -6.15 18.99 -5.92
CA GLY A 213 -5.06 18.52 -5.07
C GLY A 213 -5.33 17.21 -4.31
N GLY A 214 -4.99 17.19 -3.02
CA GLY A 214 -5.22 16.08 -2.09
C GLY A 214 -4.47 16.29 -0.77
N LEU A 215 -4.32 15.22 0.01
CA LEU A 215 -3.61 15.27 1.29
C LEU A 215 -2.10 15.37 1.08
N ASN A 216 -1.51 16.51 1.44
CA ASN A 216 -0.10 16.77 1.20
C ASN A 216 0.66 16.85 2.53
N LEU A 217 1.55 15.88 2.74
CA LEU A 217 2.31 15.70 3.97
C LEU A 217 3.77 16.04 3.68
N ARG A 218 4.16 17.27 4.04
CA ARG A 218 5.50 17.81 3.77
C ARG A 218 6.36 17.94 5.03
N GLY A 219 7.64 17.61 4.91
CA GLY A 219 8.69 18.03 5.85
C GLY A 219 8.46 17.63 7.33
N ARG A 220 8.65 18.58 8.26
CA ARG A 220 8.59 18.36 9.73
C ARG A 220 7.18 18.04 10.23
N ALA A 221 6.16 18.43 9.48
CA ALA A 221 4.75 18.30 9.84
C ALA A 221 4.33 16.87 10.15
N PHE A 222 4.99 15.89 9.51
CA PHE A 222 4.56 14.49 9.55
C PHE A 222 5.72 13.55 9.92
N ARG A 223 6.57 13.96 10.87
CA ARG A 223 7.72 13.13 11.29
C ARG A 223 7.32 11.84 12.02
N TYR A 224 6.16 11.86 12.70
CA TYR A 224 5.57 10.71 13.39
C TYR A 224 4.07 10.62 13.14
N GLY A 225 3.61 11.20 12.03
CA GLY A 225 2.20 11.17 11.71
C GLY A 225 1.73 9.75 11.40
N THR A 226 0.47 9.48 11.74
CA THR A 226 -0.19 8.21 11.44
C THR A 226 -1.41 8.54 10.58
N LEU A 227 -1.53 7.87 9.45
CA LEU A 227 -2.69 7.92 8.58
C LEU A 227 -3.24 6.51 8.46
N ARG A 228 -4.49 6.31 8.91
CA ARG A 228 -5.06 4.96 8.99
C ARG A 228 -6.55 4.92 8.66
N ASP A 229 -6.98 3.85 8.01
CA ASP A 229 -8.40 3.49 7.83
C ASP A 229 -9.23 4.60 7.15
N ILE A 230 -8.69 5.24 6.10
CA ILE A 230 -9.31 6.36 5.38
C ILE A 230 -9.37 6.07 3.87
N HIS A 231 -10.41 6.59 3.21
CA HIS A 231 -10.50 6.65 1.74
C HIS A 231 -10.24 8.08 1.26
N LEU A 232 -9.21 8.29 0.47
CA LEU A 232 -8.97 9.53 -0.28
C LEU A 232 -9.59 9.41 -1.68
N ARG A 233 -10.47 10.35 -2.04
CA ARG A 233 -11.22 10.29 -3.30
C ARG A 233 -11.00 11.53 -4.16
N ALA A 234 -10.59 11.31 -5.41
CA ALA A 234 -10.49 12.34 -6.43
C ALA A 234 -11.86 12.59 -7.04
N LEU A 235 -12.32 13.84 -7.03
CA LEU A 235 -13.50 14.30 -7.77
C LEU A 235 -13.10 15.01 -9.09
N GLY A 236 -11.85 15.47 -9.20
CA GLY A 236 -11.26 16.11 -10.36
C GLY A 236 -10.34 15.19 -11.18
N SER A 237 -9.64 15.78 -12.17
CA SER A 237 -8.86 15.04 -13.18
C SER A 237 -7.34 15.31 -13.18
N ASP A 238 -6.83 16.10 -12.23
CA ASP A 238 -5.38 16.38 -12.10
C ASP A 238 -5.00 16.51 -10.61
N GLN A 239 -5.11 15.41 -9.90
CA GLN A 239 -5.03 15.36 -8.44
C GLN A 239 -3.97 14.39 -7.96
N ILE A 240 -3.26 14.77 -6.89
CA ILE A 240 -2.41 13.85 -6.13
C ILE A 240 -3.09 13.64 -4.79
N LEU A 241 -3.72 12.47 -4.60
CA LEU A 241 -4.57 12.23 -3.43
C LEU A 241 -3.78 12.14 -2.13
N LEU A 242 -2.62 11.50 -2.16
CA LEU A 242 -1.67 11.51 -1.05
C LEU A 242 -0.29 11.90 -1.58
N ASN A 243 0.23 13.03 -1.14
CA ASN A 243 1.52 13.55 -1.56
C ASN A 243 2.49 13.56 -0.36
N LEU A 244 3.48 12.67 -0.37
CA LEU A 244 4.47 12.53 0.70
C LEU A 244 5.79 13.15 0.21
N ILE A 245 6.13 14.35 0.70
CA ILE A 245 7.32 15.08 0.22
C ILE A 245 8.28 15.36 1.38
N ALA A 246 9.50 14.87 1.26
CA ALA A 246 10.62 15.33 2.08
C ALA A 246 11.19 16.63 1.49
N LEU A 247 11.17 17.71 2.28
CA LEU A 247 11.77 18.99 1.94
C LEU A 247 13.25 19.03 2.38
N ASN A 248 14.08 19.68 1.56
CA ASN A 248 15.56 19.71 1.60
C ASN A 248 16.19 20.22 2.90
N ASP A 249 15.40 20.85 3.77
CA ASP A 249 15.90 21.64 4.89
C ASP A 249 16.18 20.77 6.13
N ASN A 250 15.94 19.46 6.04
CA ASN A 250 16.06 18.55 7.17
C ASN A 250 17.30 17.66 7.04
N ASP A 251 18.18 17.71 8.03
CA ASP A 251 19.25 16.73 8.27
C ASP A 251 18.74 15.30 8.56
N TRP A 252 17.43 15.04 8.45
CA TRP A 252 16.78 13.81 8.91
C TRP A 252 15.70 13.31 7.93
N PRO A 253 15.58 11.99 7.69
CA PRO A 253 14.53 11.43 6.84
C PRO A 253 13.15 11.61 7.46
N VAL A 254 12.14 11.86 6.61
CA VAL A 254 10.73 11.81 7.04
C VAL A 254 10.35 10.35 7.28
N ARG A 255 9.70 10.07 8.42
CA ARG A 255 9.26 8.74 8.82
C ARG A 255 7.75 8.70 8.96
N TRP A 256 7.14 7.65 8.43
CA TRP A 256 5.69 7.49 8.49
C TRP A 256 5.28 6.03 8.43
N VAL A 257 4.13 5.74 9.02
CA VAL A 257 3.41 4.49 8.84
C VAL A 257 2.02 4.84 8.37
N ILE A 258 1.66 4.32 7.20
CA ILE A 258 0.35 4.49 6.59
C ILE A 258 -0.28 3.10 6.53
N ASP A 259 -1.51 2.97 6.99
CA ASP A 259 -2.17 1.67 7.14
C ASP A 259 -3.60 1.71 6.59
N ASN A 260 -3.97 0.72 5.79
CA ASN A 260 -5.32 0.54 5.24
C ASN A 260 -5.87 1.81 4.56
N ILE A 261 -5.03 2.47 3.75
CA ILE A 261 -5.43 3.63 2.97
C ILE A 261 -6.05 3.18 1.65
N ARG A 262 -7.13 3.84 1.21
CA ARG A 262 -7.63 3.71 -0.16
C ARG A 262 -7.50 5.02 -0.91
N CYS A 263 -7.05 4.94 -2.15
CA CYS A 263 -7.07 6.05 -3.09
C CYS A 263 -7.88 5.65 -4.32
N SER A 264 -8.88 6.45 -4.70
CA SER A 264 -9.62 6.21 -5.94
C SER A 264 -10.14 7.49 -6.60
N SER A 265 -10.51 7.38 -7.88
CA SER A 265 -11.22 8.43 -8.61
C SER A 265 -12.72 8.14 -8.68
N SER A 266 -13.58 9.16 -8.64
CA SER A 266 -15.00 9.04 -9.00
C SER A 266 -15.24 9.15 -10.51
N SER A 267 -14.25 9.59 -11.27
CA SER A 267 -14.27 9.69 -12.72
C SER A 267 -13.41 8.60 -13.37
N LEU A 268 -13.54 8.43 -14.69
CA LEU A 268 -12.66 7.54 -15.45
C LEU A 268 -11.19 7.87 -15.16
N PRO A 269 -10.27 6.88 -15.22
CA PRO A 269 -8.85 7.10 -14.93
C PRO A 269 -8.29 8.23 -15.80
N SER A 270 -8.02 9.38 -15.19
CA SER A 270 -7.25 10.47 -15.80
C SER A 270 -5.77 10.16 -15.65
N ALA A 271 -5.01 10.25 -16.74
CA ALA A 271 -3.56 10.03 -16.73
C ALA A 271 -2.81 10.94 -15.73
N ASN A 272 -3.41 12.05 -15.33
CA ASN A 272 -2.80 13.02 -14.42
C ASN A 272 -3.12 12.75 -12.94
N ASN A 273 -4.19 11.98 -12.64
CA ASN A 273 -4.50 11.63 -11.26
C ASN A 273 -3.46 10.63 -10.72
N THR A 274 -2.90 10.92 -9.56
CA THR A 274 -1.97 10.06 -8.84
C THR A 274 -2.56 9.68 -7.48
N GLY A 275 -2.56 8.39 -7.14
CA GLY A 275 -3.04 7.93 -5.85
C GLY A 275 -2.12 8.32 -4.72
N ILE A 276 -0.88 7.84 -4.78
CA ILE A 276 0.15 8.11 -3.78
C ILE A 276 1.40 8.60 -4.51
N ALA A 277 1.82 9.83 -4.27
CA ALA A 277 3.07 10.38 -4.77
C ALA A 277 4.08 10.49 -3.63
N ILE A 278 5.33 10.08 -3.87
CA ILE A 278 6.40 10.07 -2.87
C ILE A 278 7.64 10.72 -3.47
N GLY A 279 8.05 11.84 -2.90
CA GLY A 279 9.18 12.65 -3.35
C GLY A 279 10.23 12.90 -2.26
N GLY A 280 11.51 12.83 -2.63
CA GLY A 280 12.64 13.12 -1.72
C GLY A 280 13.11 11.89 -0.91
N GLY A 281 13.80 12.12 0.22
CA GLY A 281 14.36 11.07 1.08
C GLY A 281 13.42 10.65 2.23
N TRP A 282 13.11 9.36 2.35
CA TRP A 282 12.11 8.82 3.27
C TRP A 282 12.52 7.50 3.93
N ILE A 283 11.84 7.16 5.03
CA ILE A 283 11.84 5.80 5.58
C ILE A 283 10.41 5.52 6.05
N GLY A 284 9.71 4.57 5.42
CA GLY A 284 8.29 4.40 5.69
C GLY A 284 7.75 3.02 5.38
N SER A 285 6.52 2.79 5.81
CA SER A 285 5.76 1.62 5.40
C SER A 285 4.33 1.99 5.03
N ILE A 286 3.86 1.46 3.92
CA ILE A 286 2.45 1.50 3.51
C ILE A 286 1.91 0.09 3.63
N ILE A 287 0.95 -0.12 4.51
CA ILE A 287 0.39 -1.42 4.82
C ILE A 287 -1.04 -1.47 4.27
N ASN A 288 -1.35 -2.53 3.54
CA ASN A 288 -2.65 -2.78 2.92
C ASN A 288 -3.23 -1.61 2.11
N PRO A 289 -2.46 -0.96 1.21
CA PRO A 289 -3.02 0.11 0.38
C PRO A 289 -3.99 -0.46 -0.67
N ILE A 290 -5.08 0.24 -0.95
CA ILE A 290 -5.96 -0.04 -2.10
C ILE A 290 -5.93 1.18 -3.02
N VAL A 291 -5.24 1.09 -4.15
CA VAL A 291 -5.06 2.22 -5.06
C VAL A 291 -5.61 1.87 -6.43
N GLN A 292 -6.71 2.52 -6.82
CA GLN A 292 -7.46 2.10 -7.99
C GLN A 292 -8.04 3.21 -8.86
N GLY A 293 -8.09 2.94 -10.17
CA GLY A 293 -8.79 3.79 -11.13
C GLY A 293 -8.15 5.17 -11.36
N LEU A 294 -6.82 5.27 -11.24
CA LEU A 294 -6.07 6.53 -11.33
C LEU A 294 -5.11 6.50 -12.53
N GLY A 295 -4.49 7.63 -12.87
CA GLY A 295 -3.44 7.69 -13.89
C GLY A 295 -2.19 6.95 -13.42
N LYS A 296 -1.73 7.27 -12.22
CA LYS A 296 -0.66 6.53 -11.53
C LYS A 296 -1.21 6.04 -10.21
N GLY A 297 -1.07 4.74 -9.93
CA GLY A 297 -1.39 4.24 -8.60
C GLY A 297 -0.42 4.82 -7.58
N ILE A 298 0.83 4.38 -7.65
CA ILE A 298 1.93 4.91 -6.81
C ILE A 298 2.97 5.56 -7.72
N HIS A 299 3.43 6.77 -7.39
CA HIS A 299 4.45 7.51 -8.12
C HIS A 299 5.61 7.89 -7.20
N ILE A 300 6.80 7.33 -7.41
CA ILE A 300 8.02 7.66 -6.67
C ILE A 300 8.95 8.44 -7.59
N TYR A 301 9.40 9.62 -7.17
CA TYR A 301 10.17 10.50 -8.03
C TYR A 301 11.24 11.28 -7.24
N PRO A 302 12.37 11.64 -7.88
CA PRO A 302 13.36 12.51 -7.25
C PRO A 302 12.78 13.93 -7.17
N THR A 303 13.07 14.63 -6.09
CA THR A 303 12.73 16.06 -5.97
C THR A 303 13.96 16.90 -6.29
N ALA A 304 13.79 18.00 -7.04
CA ALA A 304 14.86 19.00 -7.23
C ALA A 304 15.26 19.66 -5.89
N LEU A 305 14.34 19.58 -4.92
CA LEU A 305 14.50 20.00 -3.53
C LEU A 305 15.08 18.88 -2.64
N ALA A 306 15.88 17.96 -3.19
CA ALA A 306 16.70 17.03 -2.42
C ALA A 306 18.10 16.99 -3.05
N SER A 307 19.17 17.29 -2.31
CA SER A 307 20.53 17.00 -2.81
C SER A 307 20.65 15.48 -3.04
N PRO A 308 21.10 15.02 -4.22
CA PRO A 308 21.27 13.58 -4.50
C PRO A 308 22.25 12.89 -3.54
N ALA A 309 22.97 13.65 -2.72
CA ALA A 309 23.89 13.17 -1.70
C ALA A 309 23.21 12.59 -0.43
N VAL A 310 21.94 12.91 -0.16
CA VAL A 310 21.22 12.40 1.03
C VAL A 310 20.34 11.22 0.61
N ALA A 311 20.98 10.13 0.19
CA ALA A 311 20.37 8.91 -0.31
C ALA A 311 19.80 8.03 0.81
N PHE A 312 18.77 8.49 1.51
CA PHE A 312 18.01 7.64 2.44
C PHE A 312 16.70 7.27 1.80
N ASN A 313 16.50 5.98 1.48
CA ASN A 313 15.20 5.44 1.11
C ASN A 313 15.11 3.97 1.58
N GLY A 314 14.20 3.70 2.51
CA GLY A 314 13.74 2.35 2.87
C GLY A 314 12.21 2.33 2.98
N LEU A 315 11.53 1.83 1.95
CA LEU A 315 10.07 1.87 1.81
C LEU A 315 9.61 0.47 1.62
N ASN A 316 8.73 0.06 2.51
CA ASN A 316 8.06 -1.22 2.41
C ASN A 316 6.59 -0.97 2.09
N ILE A 317 6.13 -1.56 1.01
CA ILE A 317 4.71 -1.63 0.66
C ILE A 317 4.30 -3.08 0.92
N VAL A 318 3.37 -3.29 1.84
CA VAL A 318 3.04 -4.62 2.39
C VAL A 318 1.56 -4.91 2.20
N GLY A 319 1.24 -5.96 1.44
CA GLY A 319 -0.13 -6.34 1.10
C GLY A 319 -0.80 -5.34 0.16
N GLY A 320 -2.13 -5.33 0.17
CA GLY A 320 -2.93 -4.39 -0.60
C GLY A 320 -3.03 -4.70 -2.10
N GLU A 321 -3.70 -3.80 -2.80
CA GLU A 321 -4.08 -3.92 -4.21
C GLU A 321 -3.79 -2.60 -4.95
N ILE A 322 -3.06 -2.68 -6.04
CA ILE A 322 -2.77 -1.56 -6.94
C ILE A 322 -3.32 -1.93 -8.31
N GLN A 323 -4.55 -1.51 -8.59
CA GLN A 323 -5.31 -2.06 -9.71
C GLN A 323 -6.12 -1.06 -10.55
N GLY A 324 -6.34 -1.39 -11.83
CA GLY A 324 -7.17 -0.56 -12.71
C GLY A 324 -6.60 0.85 -12.99
N ASN A 325 -5.32 1.08 -12.71
CA ASN A 325 -4.67 2.36 -12.98
C ASN A 325 -4.12 2.41 -14.41
N VAL A 326 -3.80 3.60 -14.95
CA VAL A 326 -3.07 3.68 -16.23
C VAL A 326 -1.66 3.10 -16.06
N THR A 327 -0.95 3.44 -15.00
CA THR A 327 0.27 2.74 -14.56
C THR A 327 0.09 2.38 -13.09
N GLY A 328 0.31 1.11 -12.72
CA GLY A 328 0.15 0.67 -11.33
C GLY A 328 1.14 1.39 -10.41
N VAL A 329 2.43 1.14 -10.63
CA VAL A 329 3.54 1.75 -9.91
C VAL A 329 4.48 2.40 -10.90
N ASP A 330 4.79 3.67 -10.71
CA ASP A 330 5.72 4.45 -11.52
C ASP A 330 6.86 4.96 -10.64
N MET A 331 8.11 4.58 -10.94
CA MET A 331 9.27 4.91 -10.13
C MET A 331 10.40 5.49 -10.96
N ALA A 332 10.92 6.64 -10.54
CA ALA A 332 12.14 7.24 -11.06
C ALA A 332 13.12 7.48 -9.91
N SER A 333 14.35 6.99 -10.06
CA SER A 333 15.39 7.08 -9.02
C SER A 333 15.05 6.59 -7.58
N PRO A 334 14.20 5.56 -7.34
CA PRO A 334 14.07 4.94 -6.03
C PRO A 334 15.39 4.31 -5.56
N LEU A 335 15.56 4.26 -4.25
CA LEU A 335 16.60 3.48 -3.59
C LEU A 335 15.93 2.60 -2.52
N ASN A 336 16.08 1.28 -2.62
CA ASN A 336 15.55 0.31 -1.65
C ASN A 336 14.03 0.47 -1.36
N VAL A 337 13.25 0.31 -2.43
CA VAL A 337 11.78 0.14 -2.37
C VAL A 337 11.47 -1.35 -2.42
N ASN A 338 10.69 -1.85 -1.48
CA ASN A 338 10.33 -3.26 -1.38
C ASN A 338 8.81 -3.42 -1.35
N PHE A 339 8.30 -4.34 -2.16
CA PHE A 339 6.90 -4.75 -2.17
C PHE A 339 6.80 -6.16 -1.58
N PHE A 340 5.84 -6.40 -0.68
CA PHE A 340 5.64 -7.68 0.01
C PHE A 340 4.19 -8.12 -0.09
N GLY A 341 3.90 -9.19 -0.84
CA GLY A 341 2.54 -9.74 -0.92
C GLY A 341 1.50 -8.78 -1.53
N THR A 342 1.94 -7.75 -2.25
CA THR A 342 1.07 -6.76 -2.90
C THR A 342 0.57 -7.29 -4.23
N ALA A 343 -0.72 -7.13 -4.50
CA ALA A 343 -1.32 -7.38 -5.80
C ALA A 343 -1.18 -6.14 -6.69
N ILE A 344 -0.62 -6.30 -7.89
CA ILE A 344 -0.45 -5.26 -8.90
C ILE A 344 -1.10 -5.80 -10.18
N GLU A 345 -2.37 -5.46 -10.40
CA GLU A 345 -3.19 -6.18 -11.37
C GLU A 345 -4.17 -5.29 -12.13
N GLY A 346 -4.62 -5.76 -13.30
CA GLY A 346 -5.63 -5.09 -14.11
C GLY A 346 -5.26 -3.66 -14.51
N ASN A 347 -3.98 -3.29 -14.45
CA ASN A 347 -3.55 -1.94 -14.84
C ASN A 347 -3.58 -1.83 -16.37
N ARG A 348 -4.04 -0.69 -16.87
CA ARG A 348 -4.26 -0.46 -18.31
C ARG A 348 -2.94 -0.38 -19.08
N GLY A 349 -1.89 0.15 -18.45
CA GLY A 349 -0.51 0.13 -18.91
C GLY A 349 0.34 -0.81 -18.05
N SER A 350 1.60 -0.47 -17.79
CA SER A 350 2.50 -1.37 -17.04
C SER A 350 2.07 -1.52 -15.57
N GLY A 351 2.29 -2.71 -15.01
CA GLY A 351 2.10 -2.97 -13.58
C GLY A 351 3.07 -2.13 -12.75
N ALA A 352 4.37 -2.33 -12.96
CA ALA A 352 5.46 -1.55 -12.39
C ALA A 352 6.38 -1.01 -13.49
N LEU A 353 6.49 0.31 -13.60
CA LEU A 353 7.41 1.03 -14.48
C LEU A 353 8.56 1.61 -13.67
N ILE A 354 9.77 1.10 -13.88
CA ILE A 354 10.98 1.44 -13.14
C ILE A 354 11.96 2.15 -14.06
N ARG A 355 12.25 3.41 -13.81
CA ARG A 355 13.03 4.27 -14.72
C ARG A 355 14.49 4.48 -14.27
N SER A 356 15.25 5.22 -15.08
CA SER A 356 16.62 5.67 -14.80
C SER A 356 16.86 6.10 -13.34
N GLY A 357 18.07 5.79 -12.85
CA GLY A 357 18.55 6.18 -11.52
C GLY A 357 18.06 5.29 -10.37
N SER A 358 17.19 4.33 -10.66
CA SER A 358 16.70 3.35 -9.68
C SER A 358 17.84 2.47 -9.19
N ARG A 359 18.05 2.37 -7.88
CA ARG A 359 19.17 1.63 -7.29
C ARG A 359 18.80 0.25 -6.78
N SER A 360 17.66 0.12 -6.11
CA SER A 360 17.22 -1.15 -5.55
C SER A 360 15.70 -1.15 -5.46
N VAL A 361 15.06 -2.07 -6.18
CA VAL A 361 13.62 -2.33 -6.10
C VAL A 361 13.42 -3.84 -5.98
N SER A 362 12.62 -4.28 -5.00
CA SER A 362 12.40 -5.70 -4.76
C SER A 362 10.92 -6.03 -4.68
N PHE A 363 10.55 -7.19 -5.20
CA PHE A 363 9.20 -7.76 -5.12
C PHE A 363 9.28 -9.12 -4.43
N TYR A 364 8.59 -9.26 -3.30
CA TYR A 364 8.58 -10.44 -2.45
C TYR A 364 7.16 -10.99 -2.34
N GLY A 365 6.88 -12.16 -2.93
CA GLY A 365 5.53 -12.74 -2.84
C GLY A 365 4.44 -11.95 -3.56
N CYS A 366 4.80 -11.05 -4.48
CA CYS A 366 3.85 -10.18 -5.18
C CYS A 366 3.03 -10.94 -6.22
N TYR A 367 1.81 -10.48 -6.45
CA TYR A 367 0.91 -11.02 -7.47
C TYR A 367 0.76 -10.00 -8.60
N PHE A 368 1.06 -10.42 -9.82
CA PHE A 368 0.89 -9.62 -11.02
C PHE A 368 -0.12 -10.31 -11.93
N GLU A 369 -1.20 -9.61 -12.29
CA GLU A 369 -2.21 -10.16 -13.19
C GLU A 369 -2.73 -9.14 -14.21
N THR A 370 -2.84 -9.55 -15.47
CA THR A 370 -3.58 -8.79 -16.50
C THR A 370 -3.17 -7.31 -16.60
N ASN A 371 -1.88 -7.01 -16.41
CA ASN A 371 -1.37 -5.66 -16.64
C ASN A 371 -1.14 -5.43 -18.14
N GLY A 372 -1.29 -4.19 -18.60
CA GLY A 372 -1.04 -3.81 -19.98
C GLY A 372 -2.24 -3.93 -20.91
N ILE A 373 -3.46 -3.82 -20.37
CA ILE A 373 -4.72 -4.04 -21.09
C ILE A 373 -4.85 -3.15 -22.35
N ASP A 374 -4.51 -1.88 -22.24
CA ASP A 374 -4.71 -0.90 -23.33
C ASP A 374 -3.56 -0.88 -24.33
N THR A 375 -2.33 -1.14 -23.86
CA THR A 375 -1.11 -1.05 -24.68
C THR A 375 -0.25 -2.30 -24.55
N PRO A 376 -0.78 -3.52 -24.84
CA PRO A 376 -0.09 -4.77 -24.53
C PRO A 376 1.27 -4.91 -25.23
N ALA A 377 1.46 -4.29 -26.39
CA ALA A 377 2.73 -4.34 -27.11
C ALA A 377 3.86 -3.49 -26.48
N SER A 378 3.53 -2.54 -25.59
CA SER A 378 4.50 -1.61 -24.97
C SER A 378 4.36 -1.53 -23.46
N SER A 379 3.70 -2.52 -22.84
CA SER A 379 3.51 -2.62 -21.40
C SER A 379 3.90 -4.00 -20.91
N ASN A 380 4.12 -4.11 -19.60
CA ASN A 380 4.63 -5.31 -18.93
C ASN A 380 4.14 -5.32 -17.48
N ASP A 381 4.21 -6.45 -16.79
CA ASP A 381 4.03 -6.46 -15.34
C ASP A 381 5.15 -5.70 -14.66
N ILE A 382 6.39 -5.88 -15.13
CA ILE A 382 7.55 -5.10 -14.71
C ILE A 382 8.28 -4.60 -15.96
N ARG A 383 8.40 -3.28 -16.09
CA ARG A 383 9.09 -2.60 -17.19
C ARG A 383 10.24 -1.78 -16.64
N LEU A 384 11.47 -2.12 -17.01
CA LEU A 384 12.68 -1.38 -16.67
C LEU A 384 13.09 -0.50 -17.86
N GLU A 385 12.99 0.82 -17.69
CA GLU A 385 13.17 1.80 -18.78
C GLU A 385 14.18 2.90 -18.42
N VAL A 386 15.39 2.77 -18.93
CA VAL A 386 16.49 3.71 -18.77
C VAL A 386 16.63 4.55 -20.05
N SER A 387 16.45 5.86 -19.95
CA SER A 387 16.42 6.76 -21.11
C SER A 387 17.79 7.33 -21.50
N GLY A 388 18.70 7.47 -20.53
CA GLY A 388 20.05 8.01 -20.74
C GLY A 388 21.09 6.93 -21.04
N ALA A 389 21.98 7.18 -22.01
CA ALA A 389 23.08 6.27 -22.34
C ALA A 389 24.03 6.00 -21.15
N LEU A 390 24.17 6.97 -20.24
CA LEU A 390 24.98 6.86 -19.01
C LEU A 390 24.15 6.55 -17.76
N ASP A 391 22.83 6.61 -17.86
CA ASP A 391 21.98 6.22 -16.74
C ASP A 391 22.05 4.71 -16.56
N THR A 392 21.85 4.26 -15.33
CA THR A 392 21.75 2.83 -15.04
C THR A 392 20.65 2.59 -14.03
N LEU A 393 20.07 1.39 -14.12
CA LEU A 393 19.29 0.79 -13.06
C LEU A 393 20.18 -0.23 -12.37
N TYR A 394 20.41 -0.09 -11.06
CA TYR A 394 21.42 -0.91 -10.38
C TYR A 394 20.91 -2.31 -10.04
N SER A 395 19.76 -2.44 -9.37
CA SER A 395 19.29 -3.75 -8.90
C SER A 395 17.76 -3.84 -8.86
N VAL A 396 17.21 -4.89 -9.47
CA VAL A 396 15.81 -5.32 -9.33
C VAL A 396 15.78 -6.78 -8.91
N LEU A 397 15.06 -7.08 -7.83
CA LEU A 397 14.85 -8.44 -7.33
C LEU A 397 13.38 -8.85 -7.47
N VAL A 398 13.16 -10.03 -8.04
CA VAL A 398 11.89 -10.74 -8.05
C VAL A 398 12.09 -12.06 -7.31
N ASP A 399 11.60 -12.11 -6.08
CA ASP A 399 11.73 -13.24 -5.16
C ASP A 399 10.92 -14.47 -5.59
N SER A 400 11.29 -15.61 -5.01
CA SER A 400 10.67 -16.92 -5.22
C SER A 400 9.16 -16.99 -4.91
N GLY A 401 8.59 -16.05 -4.16
CA GLY A 401 7.14 -16.01 -3.89
C GLY A 401 6.29 -15.36 -5.00
N CYS A 402 6.89 -14.67 -5.97
CA CYS A 402 6.13 -13.87 -6.92
C CYS A 402 5.36 -14.72 -7.94
N THR A 403 4.13 -14.30 -8.29
CA THR A 403 3.29 -14.96 -9.30
C THR A 403 2.89 -13.96 -10.37
N PHE A 404 3.08 -14.33 -11.63
CA PHE A 404 2.71 -13.57 -12.82
C PHE A 404 1.66 -14.37 -13.59
N LEU A 405 0.50 -13.78 -13.81
CA LEU A 405 -0.60 -14.35 -14.58
C LEU A 405 -1.02 -13.38 -15.69
N ARG A 406 -0.77 -13.74 -16.94
CA ARG A 406 -1.08 -12.84 -18.06
C ARG A 406 -2.57 -12.47 -18.15
N GLY A 407 -3.44 -13.42 -17.80
CA GLY A 407 -4.86 -13.34 -18.16
C GLY A 407 -5.06 -13.36 -19.68
N ASP A 408 -6.29 -13.05 -20.12
CA ASP A 408 -6.65 -13.09 -21.55
C ASP A 408 -6.17 -11.86 -22.32
N THR A 409 -6.07 -10.71 -21.63
CA THR A 409 -5.81 -9.39 -22.24
C THR A 409 -4.52 -8.73 -21.80
N GLY A 410 -3.77 -9.33 -20.86
CA GLY A 410 -2.52 -8.76 -20.38
C GLY A 410 -1.37 -8.82 -21.39
N ALA A 411 -0.35 -8.03 -21.10
CA ALA A 411 0.88 -7.92 -21.87
C ALA A 411 1.50 -9.30 -22.17
N PRO A 412 2.03 -9.51 -23.39
CA PRO A 412 2.61 -10.79 -23.78
C PRO A 412 3.95 -11.08 -23.08
N THR A 413 4.59 -10.03 -22.53
CA THR A 413 5.87 -10.08 -21.84
C THR A 413 5.72 -9.68 -20.37
N ALA A 414 6.06 -10.57 -19.43
CA ALA A 414 5.93 -10.29 -17.99
C ALA A 414 6.94 -9.26 -17.51
N ILE A 415 8.23 -9.52 -17.75
CA ILE A 415 9.32 -8.61 -17.39
C ILE A 415 10.04 -8.14 -18.65
N TRP A 416 10.13 -6.83 -18.84
CA TRP A 416 10.92 -6.22 -19.91
C TRP A 416 11.96 -5.28 -19.33
N ALA A 417 13.17 -5.32 -19.85
CA ALA A 417 14.23 -4.40 -19.46
C ALA A 417 14.98 -3.87 -20.67
N ASN A 418 15.00 -2.55 -20.89
CA ASN A 418 15.92 -2.02 -21.88
C ASN A 418 17.35 -1.97 -21.36
N LYS A 419 17.57 -1.64 -20.09
CA LYS A 419 18.90 -1.55 -19.48
C LYS A 419 18.82 -1.83 -17.98
N CYS A 420 19.67 -2.72 -17.50
CA CYS A 420 19.80 -3.02 -16.07
C CYS A 420 21.22 -3.52 -15.76
N GLN A 421 21.73 -3.23 -14.57
CA GLN A 421 23.00 -3.76 -14.08
C GLN A 421 22.82 -5.12 -13.39
N GLU A 422 21.77 -5.26 -12.56
CA GLU A 422 21.42 -6.50 -11.88
C GLU A 422 19.90 -6.70 -11.91
N LEU A 423 19.46 -7.78 -12.55
CA LEU A 423 18.09 -8.28 -12.46
C LEU A 423 18.16 -9.72 -11.94
N LEU A 424 17.67 -9.94 -10.72
CA LEU A 424 17.63 -11.25 -10.07
C LEU A 424 16.18 -11.73 -10.04
N VAL A 425 15.91 -12.87 -10.67
CA VAL A 425 14.61 -13.56 -10.62
C VAL A 425 14.82 -14.93 -10.01
N GLU A 426 14.32 -15.15 -8.80
CA GLU A 426 14.58 -16.38 -8.06
C GLU A 426 13.75 -17.58 -8.52
N GLU A 427 14.21 -18.79 -8.13
CA GLU A 427 13.72 -20.08 -8.63
C GLU A 427 12.22 -20.38 -8.38
N GLY A 428 11.59 -19.67 -7.46
CA GLY A 428 10.17 -19.87 -7.15
C GLY A 428 9.19 -18.98 -7.91
N ALA A 429 9.66 -17.94 -8.62
CA ALA A 429 8.76 -17.03 -9.32
C ALA A 429 7.98 -17.77 -10.42
N VAL A 430 6.64 -17.66 -10.41
CA VAL A 430 5.75 -18.42 -11.30
C VAL A 430 5.26 -17.53 -12.44
N PHE A 431 5.33 -18.01 -13.69
CA PHE A 431 4.88 -17.29 -14.88
C PHE A 431 3.88 -18.10 -15.69
N ASN A 432 2.64 -17.63 -15.78
CA ASN A 432 1.52 -18.33 -16.42
C ASN A 432 0.93 -17.49 -17.58
N GLY A 433 0.84 -18.09 -18.76
CA GLY A 433 0.16 -17.49 -19.93
C GLY A 433 1.01 -16.55 -20.80
N TYR A 434 2.23 -16.20 -20.39
CA TYR A 434 3.11 -15.32 -21.16
C TYR A 434 3.77 -16.02 -22.35
N THR A 435 3.85 -15.30 -23.47
CA THR A 435 4.62 -15.71 -24.65
C THR A 435 6.12 -15.55 -24.36
N ASN A 436 6.50 -14.41 -23.77
CA ASN A 436 7.85 -14.14 -23.31
C ASN A 436 7.82 -13.88 -21.81
N ARG A 437 8.62 -14.60 -21.02
CA ARG A 437 8.65 -14.34 -19.56
C ARG A 437 9.58 -13.18 -19.21
N LEU A 438 10.65 -13.05 -19.98
CA LEU A 438 11.69 -12.05 -19.79
C LEU A 438 12.23 -11.62 -21.15
N GLU A 439 12.19 -10.32 -21.42
CA GLU A 439 12.82 -9.72 -22.59
C GLU A 439 13.82 -8.65 -22.13
N ILE A 440 15.08 -8.78 -22.56
CA ILE A 440 16.14 -7.84 -22.20
C ILE A 440 16.78 -7.28 -23.47
N ASN A 441 16.81 -5.96 -23.62
CA ASN A 441 17.49 -5.35 -24.75
C ASN A 441 18.97 -5.09 -24.45
N GLU A 442 19.32 -4.57 -23.27
CA GLU A 442 20.71 -4.28 -22.88
C GLU A 442 20.98 -4.60 -21.42
N ILE A 443 22.16 -5.15 -21.14
CA ILE A 443 22.68 -5.38 -19.78
C ILE A 443 24.08 -4.78 -19.73
N ALA A 444 24.29 -3.81 -18.83
CA ALA A 444 25.55 -3.08 -18.73
C ALA A 444 26.60 -3.78 -17.83
N ALA A 445 26.27 -4.88 -17.14
CA ALA A 445 27.20 -5.61 -16.26
C ALA A 445 26.94 -7.13 -16.14
N THR A 446 27.89 -7.83 -15.53
CA THR A 446 28.23 -9.27 -15.67
C THR A 446 27.29 -10.33 -15.07
N THR A 447 26.09 -10.02 -14.55
CA THR A 447 25.26 -11.04 -13.88
C THR A 447 23.76 -10.76 -13.96
N VAL A 448 23.08 -11.36 -14.94
CA VAL A 448 21.68 -11.78 -14.75
C VAL A 448 21.74 -13.21 -14.22
N THR A 449 21.32 -13.38 -12.97
CA THR A 449 21.21 -14.71 -12.36
C THR A 449 19.73 -14.97 -12.20
N GLY A 450 19.20 -15.99 -12.86
CA GLY A 450 17.80 -16.34 -12.72
C GLY A 450 17.60 -17.81 -13.00
N ALA A 451 16.94 -18.51 -12.08
CA ALA A 451 16.54 -19.89 -12.25
C ALA A 451 15.07 -19.90 -12.70
N PHE A 452 14.83 -19.95 -14.00
CA PHE A 452 13.46 -19.92 -14.52
C PHE A 452 12.83 -21.32 -14.42
N ARG A 453 12.01 -21.59 -13.41
CA ARG A 453 11.18 -22.81 -13.41
C ARG A 453 9.93 -22.60 -14.26
N ALA A 454 9.90 -23.25 -15.42
CA ALA A 454 8.67 -23.45 -16.18
C ALA A 454 7.87 -24.63 -15.62
N ARG A 455 6.65 -24.40 -15.15
CA ARG A 455 5.59 -25.40 -15.27
C ARG A 455 4.78 -25.06 -16.51
N SER A 456 5.26 -25.43 -17.70
CA SER A 456 4.40 -25.47 -18.87
C SER A 456 4.00 -26.92 -19.12
N SER A 457 2.70 -27.20 -19.17
CA SER A 457 2.15 -28.40 -19.83
C SER A 457 2.10 -28.21 -21.36
N GLY A 458 2.93 -27.32 -21.92
CA GLY A 458 2.94 -26.93 -23.32
C GLY A 458 4.36 -26.58 -23.80
N ALA A 459 4.62 -26.85 -25.08
CA ALA A 459 5.93 -27.00 -25.71
C ALA A 459 6.83 -25.74 -25.83
N ASN A 460 6.52 -24.63 -25.16
CA ASN A 460 7.28 -23.38 -25.32
C ASN A 460 8.16 -23.11 -24.09
N ILE A 461 9.46 -23.26 -24.28
CA ILE A 461 10.54 -23.05 -23.31
C ILE A 461 10.88 -21.55 -23.28
N PRO A 462 11.24 -20.95 -22.12
CA PRO A 462 11.51 -19.52 -22.01
C PRO A 462 12.55 -19.00 -23.01
N VAL A 463 12.19 -17.95 -23.73
CA VAL A 463 13.10 -17.12 -24.53
C VAL A 463 13.69 -16.06 -23.61
N VAL A 464 14.99 -16.12 -23.31
CA VAL A 464 15.75 -14.96 -22.79
C VAL A 464 16.36 -14.28 -24.03
N ASN A 465 15.69 -13.24 -24.51
CA ASN A 465 16.24 -12.38 -25.57
C ASN A 465 17.17 -11.36 -24.90
N ASN A 466 18.46 -11.30 -25.28
CA ASN A 466 19.45 -10.32 -24.80
C ASN A 466 20.12 -9.66 -26.03
N SER A 467 19.45 -8.71 -26.65
CA SER A 467 19.76 -8.34 -28.05
C SER A 467 20.89 -7.31 -28.25
N ASN A 468 21.32 -6.55 -27.23
CA ASN A 468 22.34 -5.50 -27.36
C ASN A 468 23.19 -5.37 -26.09
N SER A 469 24.43 -5.87 -26.10
CA SER A 469 25.36 -5.64 -24.98
C SER A 469 26.21 -4.37 -25.20
N PHE A 470 26.03 -3.35 -24.35
CA PHE A 470 27.11 -2.38 -24.06
C PHE A 470 27.92 -2.91 -22.88
N GLY A 471 29.24 -3.02 -23.08
CA GLY A 471 30.15 -3.71 -22.17
C GLY A 471 30.26 -5.18 -22.56
N ASP A 472 31.39 -5.57 -23.14
CA ASP A 472 31.70 -6.91 -23.66
C ASP A 472 31.51 -7.98 -22.56
N PRO A 473 30.33 -8.63 -22.45
CA PRO A 473 30.08 -9.57 -21.37
C PRO A 473 30.78 -10.86 -21.74
N LYS A 474 31.94 -11.17 -21.14
CA LYS A 474 32.74 -12.36 -21.51
C LYS A 474 32.04 -13.71 -21.28
N SER A 475 30.83 -13.71 -20.69
CA SER A 475 30.02 -14.91 -20.44
C SER A 475 28.51 -14.62 -20.33
N LEU A 476 27.69 -15.56 -20.80
CA LEU A 476 26.24 -15.67 -20.57
C LEU A 476 25.95 -17.01 -19.89
N VAL A 477 25.25 -17.01 -18.75
CA VAL A 477 24.86 -18.23 -18.02
C VAL A 477 23.34 -18.34 -17.99
N SER A 478 22.80 -19.49 -18.40
CA SER A 478 21.40 -19.86 -18.22
C SER A 478 21.30 -21.01 -17.22
N GLN A 479 20.66 -20.77 -16.07
CA GLN A 479 20.33 -21.81 -15.10
C GLN A 479 18.98 -22.42 -15.45
N ILE A 480 18.96 -23.74 -15.58
CA ILE A 480 17.81 -24.49 -16.06
C ILE A 480 17.49 -25.47 -14.93
N GLY A 481 16.31 -25.39 -14.32
CA GLY A 481 15.96 -26.00 -13.04
C GLY A 481 16.02 -27.54 -12.95
N SER A 482 17.18 -28.13 -13.21
CA SER A 482 17.50 -29.56 -13.17
C SER A 482 16.60 -30.49 -14.01
N PRO A 483 16.19 -30.15 -15.25
CA PRO A 483 15.45 -31.10 -16.08
C PRO A 483 16.30 -32.34 -16.39
N ALA A 484 15.65 -33.51 -16.42
CA ALA A 484 16.24 -34.71 -17.01
C ALA A 484 16.61 -34.42 -18.46
N MET A 485 17.82 -34.80 -18.86
CA MET A 485 18.30 -34.52 -20.20
C MET A 485 17.56 -35.39 -21.22
N PRO A 486 16.89 -34.77 -22.21
CA PRO A 486 16.21 -35.50 -23.27
C PRO A 486 17.22 -36.29 -24.10
N ASP A 487 16.86 -37.53 -24.44
CA ASP A 487 17.62 -38.32 -25.40
C ASP A 487 17.33 -37.81 -26.82
N ALA A 488 18.39 -37.49 -27.54
CA ALA A 488 18.39 -36.96 -28.90
C ALA A 488 17.67 -37.88 -29.89
N ALA A 489 17.55 -39.17 -29.59
CA ALA A 489 16.86 -40.13 -30.43
C ALA A 489 15.33 -40.14 -30.24
N THR A 490 14.82 -39.70 -29.08
CA THR A 490 13.42 -39.98 -28.66
C THR A 490 12.62 -38.74 -28.27
N THR A 491 13.27 -37.58 -28.11
CA THR A 491 12.62 -36.38 -27.62
C THR A 491 13.18 -35.11 -28.27
N THR A 492 12.32 -34.10 -28.47
CA THR A 492 12.74 -32.74 -28.81
C THR A 492 13.50 -32.15 -27.63
N SER A 493 14.75 -31.75 -27.86
CA SER A 493 15.59 -31.18 -26.81
C SER A 493 15.04 -29.89 -26.24
N GLY A 494 15.40 -29.59 -24.98
CA GLY A 494 15.17 -28.26 -24.43
C GLY A 494 15.89 -27.20 -25.25
N GLU A 495 15.16 -26.21 -25.77
CA GLU A 495 15.73 -25.05 -26.47
C GLU A 495 16.14 -23.99 -25.45
N ILE A 496 17.42 -23.64 -25.44
CA ILE A 496 17.95 -22.63 -24.53
C ILE A 496 18.32 -21.43 -25.38
N TYR A 497 17.55 -20.36 -25.26
CA TYR A 497 17.75 -19.14 -26.04
C TYR A 497 18.91 -18.34 -25.45
N LEU A 498 19.94 -18.07 -26.26
CA LEU A 498 21.17 -17.40 -25.84
C LEU A 498 21.61 -16.44 -26.93
N VAL A 499 21.22 -15.18 -26.80
CA VAL A 499 21.50 -14.18 -27.84
C VAL A 499 22.95 -13.75 -27.78
N LEU A 500 23.68 -14.03 -28.86
CA LEU A 500 25.06 -13.61 -29.04
C LEU A 500 25.10 -12.18 -29.54
N SER A 501 25.92 -11.34 -28.91
CA SER A 501 26.09 -9.97 -29.41
C SER A 501 26.76 -9.97 -30.78
N SER A 502 26.45 -8.95 -31.59
CA SER A 502 27.14 -8.72 -32.86
C SER A 502 28.65 -8.52 -32.69
N GLN A 503 29.10 -8.17 -31.47
CA GLN A 503 30.49 -7.97 -31.10
C GLN A 503 31.17 -9.19 -30.47
N ALA A 504 30.46 -10.31 -30.25
CA ALA A 504 31.06 -11.51 -29.66
C ALA A 504 32.34 -11.90 -30.41
N ALA A 505 33.40 -12.18 -29.64
CA ALA A 505 34.70 -12.44 -30.21
C ALA A 505 34.76 -13.76 -30.98
N LYS A 506 35.83 -13.96 -31.76
CA LYS A 506 35.95 -15.09 -32.70
C LYS A 506 35.89 -16.46 -32.03
N LEU A 507 36.33 -16.56 -30.77
CA LEU A 507 36.43 -17.81 -30.02
C LEU A 507 35.59 -17.73 -28.76
N GLY A 508 34.92 -18.83 -28.45
CA GLY A 508 34.28 -19.03 -27.16
C GLY A 508 34.12 -20.48 -26.78
N SER A 509 33.39 -20.70 -25.70
CA SER A 509 33.11 -22.02 -25.17
C SER A 509 31.67 -22.16 -24.73
N ILE A 510 31.14 -23.38 -24.81
CA ILE A 510 29.89 -23.78 -24.16
C ILE A 510 30.30 -24.71 -23.03
N THR A 511 29.91 -24.36 -21.82
CA THR A 511 30.07 -25.13 -20.61
C THR A 511 28.70 -25.65 -20.20
N ILE A 512 28.56 -26.97 -20.13
CA ILE A 512 27.35 -27.67 -19.72
C ILE A 512 27.60 -28.18 -18.31
N ASN A 513 26.88 -27.62 -17.33
CA ASN A 513 26.90 -28.11 -15.96
C ASN A 513 25.74 -29.08 -15.78
N PHE A 514 26.01 -30.29 -15.33
CA PHE A 514 25.00 -31.34 -15.18
C PHE A 514 25.29 -32.24 -13.98
N THR A 515 24.28 -32.98 -13.53
CA THR A 515 24.42 -34.03 -12.52
C THR A 515 24.16 -35.39 -13.16
N ALA A 516 25.00 -36.37 -12.88
CA ALA A 516 24.82 -37.76 -13.33
C ALA A 516 24.64 -38.68 -12.12
N ASP A 517 23.75 -39.67 -12.22
CA ASP A 517 23.55 -40.67 -11.16
C ASP A 517 24.45 -41.92 -11.33
N ALA A 518 25.10 -42.07 -12.48
CA ALA A 518 26.08 -43.10 -12.78
C ALA A 518 27.37 -42.47 -13.34
N ALA A 519 28.50 -43.17 -13.20
CA ALA A 519 29.72 -42.84 -13.90
C ALA A 519 29.69 -43.39 -15.34
N GLY A 520 30.42 -42.77 -16.26
CA GLY A 520 30.54 -43.23 -17.65
C GLY A 520 30.66 -42.08 -18.64
N ALA A 521 30.99 -42.38 -19.90
CA ALA A 521 31.02 -41.33 -20.92
C ALA A 521 29.58 -40.87 -21.26
N VAL A 522 29.38 -39.56 -21.20
CA VAL A 522 28.17 -38.86 -21.62
C VAL A 522 28.53 -38.00 -22.82
N ILE A 523 27.70 -38.05 -23.85
CA ILE A 523 27.86 -37.29 -25.07
C ILE A 523 26.68 -36.33 -25.19
N PHE A 524 26.96 -35.03 -25.17
CA PHE A 524 25.96 -34.02 -25.44
C PHE A 524 26.03 -33.59 -26.90
N ARG A 525 24.93 -33.71 -27.63
CA ARG A 525 24.74 -33.00 -28.90
C ARG A 525 24.36 -31.56 -28.60
N VAL A 526 25.15 -30.63 -29.10
CA VAL A 526 24.92 -29.19 -28.99
C VAL A 526 24.66 -28.64 -30.38
N GLU A 527 23.49 -28.02 -30.55
CA GLU A 527 23.05 -27.43 -31.81
C GLU A 527 22.68 -25.96 -31.63
N PRO A 528 23.62 -25.04 -31.87
CA PRO A 528 23.29 -23.65 -32.09
C PRO A 528 22.40 -23.54 -33.33
N PHE A 529 21.29 -22.81 -33.26
CA PHE A 529 20.37 -22.59 -34.37
C PHE A 529 19.97 -21.12 -34.45
N ASP A 530 19.65 -20.68 -35.67
CA ASP A 530 19.17 -19.33 -35.95
C ASP A 530 17.69 -19.26 -35.55
N VAL A 531 17.36 -18.44 -34.56
CA VAL A 531 15.99 -18.33 -34.03
C VAL A 531 15.02 -17.89 -35.11
N ALA A 532 15.45 -17.07 -36.07
CA ALA A 532 14.56 -16.57 -37.12
C ALA A 532 14.18 -17.66 -38.13
N THR A 533 15.07 -18.61 -38.40
CA THR A 533 14.85 -19.64 -39.43
C THR A 533 14.62 -21.04 -38.86
N GLY A 534 14.89 -21.25 -37.56
CA GLY A 534 14.89 -22.57 -36.92
C GLY A 534 16.01 -23.50 -37.39
N VAL A 535 16.90 -23.03 -38.27
CA VAL A 535 17.94 -23.85 -38.91
C VAL A 535 19.14 -23.95 -37.99
N ALA A 536 19.62 -25.17 -37.76
CA ALA A 536 20.87 -25.41 -37.05
C ALA A 536 22.03 -24.73 -37.81
N LEU A 537 22.72 -23.83 -37.12
CA LEU A 537 23.93 -23.17 -37.59
C LEU A 537 25.12 -24.12 -37.48
N ALA A 538 25.07 -25.03 -36.51
CA ALA A 538 26.05 -26.08 -36.32
C ALA A 538 25.48 -27.23 -35.49
N THR A 539 26.13 -28.39 -35.59
CA THR A 539 25.93 -29.51 -34.68
C THR A 539 27.29 -30.02 -34.25
N PHE A 540 27.50 -30.24 -32.96
CA PHE A 540 28.72 -30.84 -32.45
C PHE A 540 28.46 -31.64 -31.18
N ASN A 541 29.39 -32.54 -30.88
CA ASN A 541 29.32 -33.40 -29.72
C ASN A 541 30.30 -32.92 -28.64
N VAL A 542 29.83 -32.84 -27.41
CA VAL A 542 30.64 -32.58 -26.22
C VAL A 542 30.71 -33.88 -25.43
N ASN A 543 31.87 -34.52 -25.48
CA ASN A 543 32.12 -35.78 -24.79
C ASN A 543 32.72 -35.49 -23.41
N VAL A 544 32.18 -36.12 -22.37
CA VAL A 544 32.71 -35.99 -21.00
C VAL A 544 32.67 -37.35 -20.31
N ALA A 545 33.74 -37.67 -19.57
CA ALA A 545 33.73 -38.80 -18.65
C ALA A 545 33.04 -38.36 -17.35
N ALA A 546 31.75 -38.64 -17.21
CA ALA A 546 30.98 -38.24 -16.05
C ALA A 546 31.32 -39.11 -14.83
N VAL A 547 31.36 -38.48 -13.66
CA VAL A 547 31.33 -39.12 -12.34
C VAL A 547 29.93 -39.03 -11.75
N VAL A 548 29.62 -39.85 -10.75
CA VAL A 548 28.37 -39.69 -9.98
C VAL A 548 28.39 -38.33 -9.27
N GLY A 549 27.32 -37.55 -9.40
CA GLY A 549 27.22 -36.20 -8.87
C GLY A 549 27.43 -35.11 -9.94
N ARG A 550 28.00 -33.97 -9.54
CA ARG A 550 28.14 -32.78 -10.40
C ARG A 550 29.29 -32.93 -11.39
N ASN A 551 29.04 -32.54 -12.63
CA ASN A 551 29.96 -32.62 -13.74
C ASN A 551 29.92 -31.34 -14.57
N ILE A 552 31.02 -31.08 -15.28
CA ILE A 552 31.18 -29.95 -16.18
C ILE A 552 31.71 -30.48 -17.50
N ALA A 553 31.02 -30.18 -18.60
CA ALA A 553 31.47 -30.49 -19.95
C ALA A 553 31.68 -29.19 -20.72
N THR A 554 32.92 -28.89 -21.09
CA THR A 554 33.25 -27.67 -21.83
C THR A 554 33.70 -28.01 -23.24
N SER A 555 33.17 -27.30 -24.23
CA SER A 555 33.63 -27.36 -25.61
C SER A 555 33.95 -25.95 -26.10
N ILE A 556 35.11 -25.79 -26.72
CA ILE A 556 35.56 -24.54 -27.33
C ILE A 556 35.17 -24.56 -28.81
N PHE A 557 34.63 -23.46 -29.32
CA PHE A 557 34.30 -23.32 -30.73
C PHE A 557 34.50 -21.88 -31.23
N ASN A 558 34.49 -21.74 -32.56
CA ASN A 558 34.69 -20.47 -33.24
C ASN A 558 33.35 -19.96 -33.80
N PHE A 559 32.89 -18.81 -33.30
CA PHE A 559 31.61 -18.19 -33.67
C PHE A 559 31.56 -17.72 -35.13
N ASP A 560 32.69 -17.24 -35.67
CA ASP A 560 32.80 -16.72 -37.04
C ASP A 560 32.72 -17.85 -38.08
N SER A 561 33.39 -18.97 -37.81
CA SER A 561 33.43 -20.11 -38.75
C SER A 561 32.07 -20.77 -39.00
N ARG A 562 31.05 -20.41 -38.22
CA ARG A 562 29.72 -21.03 -38.24
C ARG A 562 28.57 -20.04 -38.44
N SER A 563 28.87 -18.83 -38.93
CA SER A 563 27.88 -17.81 -39.29
C SER A 563 26.94 -17.39 -38.16
N MET A 564 27.37 -17.50 -36.89
CA MET A 564 26.53 -17.17 -35.73
C MET A 564 26.58 -15.67 -35.39
N ARG A 565 27.64 -14.97 -35.83
CA ARG A 565 27.79 -13.53 -35.60
C ARG A 565 26.70 -12.75 -36.34
N GLY A 566 26.07 -11.82 -35.64
CA GLY A 566 25.00 -10.98 -36.19
C GLY A 566 23.63 -11.67 -36.28
N LYS A 567 23.49 -12.88 -35.70
CA LYS A 567 22.23 -13.61 -35.65
C LYS A 567 21.77 -13.84 -34.22
N THR A 568 20.45 -13.76 -34.00
CA THR A 568 19.82 -14.29 -32.78
C THR A 568 19.97 -15.80 -32.80
N THR A 569 20.86 -16.32 -31.95
CA THR A 569 21.17 -17.75 -31.88
C THR A 569 20.49 -18.34 -30.62
N ALA A 570 20.02 -19.57 -30.70
CA ALA A 570 19.63 -20.37 -29.55
C ALA A 570 20.38 -21.70 -29.59
N VAL A 571 20.52 -22.39 -28.47
CA VAL A 571 21.27 -23.64 -28.37
C VAL A 571 20.33 -24.75 -27.91
N ARG A 572 20.22 -25.81 -28.71
CA ARG A 572 19.62 -27.08 -28.28
C ARG A 572 20.72 -27.94 -27.69
N VAL A 573 20.49 -28.50 -26.51
CA VAL A 573 21.39 -29.50 -25.93
C VAL A 573 20.63 -30.76 -25.61
N ALA A 574 21.06 -31.85 -26.24
CA ALA A 574 20.47 -33.18 -26.13
C ALA A 574 21.53 -34.18 -25.67
N ARG A 575 21.13 -35.22 -24.96
CA ARG A 575 21.99 -36.36 -24.68
C ARG A 575 21.96 -37.34 -25.85
N LEU A 576 23.10 -37.82 -26.34
CA LEU A 576 23.18 -38.82 -27.41
C LEU A 576 23.12 -40.23 -26.80
N GLY A 577 21.94 -40.62 -26.29
CA GLY A 577 21.76 -41.81 -25.44
C GLY A 577 22.27 -43.12 -26.04
N ALA A 578 22.21 -43.29 -27.37
CA ALA A 578 22.69 -44.50 -28.05
C ALA A 578 24.22 -44.69 -28.05
N SER A 579 24.98 -43.61 -27.83
CA SER A 579 26.46 -43.63 -27.82
C SER A 579 27.05 -43.40 -26.43
N ASP A 580 26.21 -43.25 -25.42
CA ASP A 580 26.62 -43.07 -24.04
C ASP A 580 26.96 -44.42 -23.39
N VAL A 581 28.11 -44.48 -22.71
CA VAL A 581 28.42 -45.60 -21.79
C VAL A 581 27.97 -45.30 -20.35
N ASN A 582 27.39 -44.12 -20.13
CA ASN A 582 26.68 -43.79 -18.88
C ASN A 582 25.32 -44.50 -18.85
N ALA A 583 25.18 -45.53 -18.01
CA ALA A 583 23.94 -46.30 -17.88
C ALA A 583 22.85 -45.60 -17.04
N GLY A 584 23.14 -44.42 -16.51
CA GLY A 584 22.30 -43.68 -15.58
C GLY A 584 21.53 -42.52 -16.21
N SER A 585 20.77 -41.77 -15.41
CA SER A 585 20.16 -40.50 -15.79
C SER A 585 21.14 -39.32 -15.64
N THR A 586 20.96 -38.32 -16.49
CA THR A 586 21.67 -37.03 -16.39
C THR A 586 20.66 -35.90 -16.31
N THR A 587 20.92 -34.93 -15.44
CA THR A 587 20.07 -33.75 -15.24
C THR A 587 20.87 -32.50 -15.51
N LEU A 588 20.36 -31.61 -16.35
CA LEU A 588 21.05 -30.38 -16.73
C LEU A 588 20.88 -29.33 -15.65
N SER A 589 21.97 -28.79 -15.11
CA SER A 589 21.92 -27.72 -14.10
C SER A 589 22.02 -26.33 -14.72
N SER A 590 22.93 -26.14 -15.67
CA SER A 590 23.07 -24.86 -16.40
C SER A 590 23.87 -25.01 -17.68
N ILE A 591 23.71 -24.05 -18.58
CA ILE A 591 24.57 -23.87 -19.76
C ILE A 591 25.16 -22.48 -19.73
N GLU A 592 26.47 -22.41 -19.92
CA GLU A 592 27.21 -21.16 -19.96
C GLU A 592 27.93 -21.02 -21.32
N LEU A 593 27.69 -19.91 -22.01
CA LEU A 593 28.48 -19.47 -23.15
C LEU A 593 29.55 -18.50 -22.66
N ARG A 594 30.83 -18.73 -22.98
CA ARG A 594 31.91 -17.76 -22.77
C ARG A 594 32.51 -17.34 -24.10
N TRP A 595 33.07 -16.14 -24.20
CA TRP A 595 33.89 -15.73 -25.34
C TRP A 595 35.10 -14.91 -24.90
N ASN A 596 36.18 -15.03 -25.67
CA ASN A 596 37.45 -14.38 -25.37
C ASN A 596 37.51 -13.03 -26.07
N ALA A 597 37.46 -11.91 -25.34
CA ALA A 597 37.63 -10.55 -25.88
C ALA A 597 38.77 -10.42 -26.91
#